data_AF-A0A3S8ULK6-F1
#
_entry.id   AF-A0A3S8ULK6-F1
#
_cell.length_a   1.000
_cell.length_b   1.000
_cell.length_c   1.000
_cell.angle_alpha   90.00
_cell.angle_beta   90.00
_cell.angle_gamma   90.00
#
_symmetry.space_group_name_H-M   'P 1'
#
loop_
_entity.id
_entity.type
_entity.pdbx_description
1 polymer ?
#
loop_
_entity_poly.entity_id
_entity_poly.type
_entity_poly.pdbx_seq_one_letter_code
_entity_poly.pdbx_strand_id
1 'polypeptide(L)'
;MKKASFQPMPCPVARALEHIGDGWSLLILRDAFYGLRRFDEFQHSLGIASNTLTRRLNDLTASNLLVRQPYQHNPPRFEYHLTEAGRDLRPVILTLMAWGAKHAEGSKKVYLADEHTGEPVALALVDTNTGRPITADDHRLRISPDADPLTHWRAETGRAHRQGDALASPLPSQASAED
;
A
#
# COMPACT_ATOMS: atom_id res chain seq x y z
N MET A 1 -5.94 10.22 -18.05
CA MET A 1 -6.30 8.80 -18.06
C MET A 1 -7.21 8.51 -16.86
N LYS A 2 -8.36 7.87 -17.10
CA LYS A 2 -9.24 7.38 -16.02
C LYS A 2 -8.48 6.29 -15.25
N LYS A 3 -8.51 6.34 -13.91
CA LYS A 3 -7.95 5.29 -13.06
C LYS A 3 -8.72 4.00 -13.36
N ALA A 4 -8.02 2.88 -13.55
CA ALA A 4 -8.68 1.57 -13.58
C ALA A 4 -9.35 1.35 -12.21
N SER A 5 -10.65 1.07 -12.21
CA SER A 5 -11.38 0.74 -10.99
C SER A 5 -11.23 -0.75 -10.70
N PHE A 6 -10.70 -1.04 -9.54
CA PHE A 6 -10.53 -2.36 -8.97
C PHE A 6 -11.67 -2.70 -7.99
N GLN A 7 -12.70 -1.83 -7.88
CA GLN A 7 -13.91 -2.01 -7.06
C GLN A 7 -14.74 -3.29 -7.28
N PRO A 8 -14.69 -4.01 -8.42
CA PRO A 8 -15.35 -5.31 -8.53
C PRO A 8 -14.49 -6.50 -8.07
N MET A 9 -13.19 -6.33 -7.76
CA MET A 9 -12.32 -7.45 -7.36
C MET A 9 -12.31 -7.70 -5.84
N PRO A 10 -12.75 -8.87 -5.34
CA PRO A 10 -12.75 -9.20 -3.91
C PRO A 10 -11.34 -9.58 -3.39
N CYS A 11 -10.34 -8.75 -3.70
CA CYS A 11 -8.95 -8.93 -3.33
C CYS A 11 -8.50 -7.78 -2.41
N PRO A 12 -8.03 -8.04 -1.18
CA PRO A 12 -7.57 -7.00 -0.26
C PRO A 12 -6.47 -6.11 -0.84
N VAL A 13 -5.56 -6.67 -1.64
CA VAL A 13 -4.52 -5.90 -2.33
C VAL A 13 -5.14 -4.96 -3.38
N ALA A 14 -6.10 -5.46 -4.15
CA ALA A 14 -6.81 -4.65 -5.14
C ALA A 14 -7.61 -3.51 -4.48
N ARG A 15 -8.24 -3.77 -3.33
CA ARG A 15 -8.86 -2.75 -2.48
C ARG A 15 -7.84 -1.71 -2.03
N ALA A 16 -6.69 -2.12 -1.52
CA ALA A 16 -5.65 -1.18 -1.12
C ALA A 16 -5.19 -0.30 -2.30
N LEU A 17 -5.01 -0.87 -3.50
CA LEU A 17 -4.61 -0.13 -4.70
C LEU A 17 -5.64 0.92 -5.17
N GLU A 18 -6.92 0.79 -4.82
CA GLU A 18 -7.90 1.88 -5.03
C GLU A 18 -7.54 3.16 -4.26
N HIS A 19 -6.83 3.03 -3.14
CA HIS A 19 -6.48 4.15 -2.28
C HIS A 19 -5.02 4.59 -2.47
N ILE A 20 -4.10 3.64 -2.63
CA ILE A 20 -2.64 3.92 -2.68
C ILE A 20 -1.97 3.59 -4.01
N GLY A 21 -2.71 3.14 -5.02
CA GLY A 21 -2.16 2.63 -6.28
C GLY A 21 -1.56 3.67 -7.23
N ASP A 22 -1.46 4.95 -6.83
CA ASP A 22 -0.70 5.94 -7.58
C ASP A 22 0.55 6.37 -6.80
N GLY A 23 1.67 6.54 -7.51
CA GLY A 23 2.96 6.80 -6.89
C GLY A 23 3.00 8.07 -6.02
N TRP A 24 2.18 9.08 -6.32
CA TRP A 24 2.15 10.32 -5.54
C TRP A 24 1.47 10.15 -4.19
N SER A 25 0.40 9.35 -4.12
CA SER A 25 -0.26 9.04 -2.84
C SER A 25 0.71 8.40 -1.83
N LEU A 26 1.54 7.45 -2.29
CA LEU A 26 2.56 6.83 -1.44
C LEU A 26 3.66 7.81 -1.00
N LEU A 27 4.11 8.70 -1.89
CA LEU A 27 5.11 9.71 -1.55
C LEU A 27 4.57 10.79 -0.59
N ILE A 28 3.30 11.18 -0.71
CA ILE A 28 2.64 12.08 0.24
C ILE A 28 2.55 11.42 1.62
N LEU A 29 2.14 10.15 1.68
CA LEU A 29 2.09 9.40 2.94
C LEU A 29 3.47 9.25 3.57
N ARG A 30 4.51 8.97 2.78
CA ARG A 30 5.92 8.97 3.25
C ARG A 30 6.27 10.29 3.92
N ASP A 31 5.98 11.42 3.27
CA ASP A 31 6.29 12.75 3.81
C ASP A 31 5.48 13.05 5.07
N ALA A 32 4.23 12.58 5.14
CA ALA A 32 3.41 12.69 6.35
C ALA A 32 3.99 11.87 7.52
N PHE A 33 4.60 10.71 7.25
CA PHE A 33 5.35 9.95 8.25
C PHE A 33 6.63 10.65 8.71
N TYR A 34 7.24 11.49 7.87
CA TYR A 34 8.32 12.40 8.27
C TYR A 34 7.83 13.62 9.06
N GLY A 35 6.51 13.79 9.19
CA GLY A 35 5.89 14.86 9.98
C GLY A 35 5.52 16.11 9.17
N LEU A 36 5.66 16.08 7.83
CA LEU A 36 5.15 17.16 6.97
C LEU A 36 3.62 17.16 7.02
N ARG A 37 3.02 18.34 7.11
CA ARG A 37 1.56 18.49 7.32
C ARG A 37 0.94 19.53 6.41
N ARG A 38 1.71 20.45 5.83
CA ARG A 38 1.19 21.59 5.07
C ARG A 38 1.31 21.36 3.58
N PHE A 39 0.40 21.99 2.83
CA PHE A 39 0.38 21.90 1.37
C PHE A 39 1.72 22.31 0.76
N ASP A 40 2.28 23.45 1.18
CA ASP A 40 3.52 23.99 0.63
C ASP A 40 4.74 23.10 0.99
N GLU A 41 4.71 22.43 2.15
CA GLU A 41 5.75 21.47 2.55
C GLU A 41 5.74 20.25 1.62
N PHE A 42 4.57 19.66 1.38
CA PHE A 42 4.43 18.56 0.43
C PHE A 42 4.80 18.99 -0.99
N GLN A 43 4.37 20.18 -1.43
CA GLN A 43 4.69 20.68 -2.75
C GLN A 43 6.20 20.87 -2.93
N HIS A 44 6.86 21.46 -1.93
CA HIS A 44 8.30 21.69 -1.94
C HIS A 44 9.08 20.37 -1.94
N SER A 45 8.70 19.42 -1.08
CA SER A 45 9.36 18.11 -0.97
C SER A 45 9.23 17.28 -2.25
N LEU A 46 8.05 17.29 -2.88
CA LEU A 46 7.74 16.38 -3.99
C LEU A 46 7.97 16.99 -5.38
N GLY A 47 8.07 18.33 -5.50
CA GLY A 47 8.18 19.02 -6.79
C GLY A 47 6.96 18.81 -7.71
N ILE A 48 5.83 18.38 -7.14
CA ILE A 48 4.62 18.03 -7.88
C ILE A 48 3.79 19.28 -8.20
N ALA A 49 3.11 19.29 -9.35
CA ALA A 49 2.21 20.37 -9.71
C ALA A 49 1.04 20.52 -8.71
N SER A 50 0.71 21.75 -8.32
CA SER A 50 -0.31 22.05 -7.29
C SER A 50 -1.66 21.38 -7.58
N ASN A 51 -2.14 21.39 -8.82
CA ASN A 51 -3.41 20.75 -9.19
C ASN A 51 -3.40 19.23 -8.95
N THR A 52 -2.26 18.58 -9.15
CA THR A 52 -2.12 17.14 -8.86
C THR A 52 -2.03 16.92 -7.35
N LEU A 53 -1.28 17.73 -6.62
CA LEU A 53 -1.20 17.63 -5.15
C LEU A 53 -2.57 17.81 -4.50
N THR A 54 -3.33 18.84 -4.90
CA THR A 54 -4.69 19.09 -4.41
C THR A 54 -5.58 17.88 -4.63
N ARG A 55 -5.57 17.30 -5.84
CA ARG A 55 -6.35 16.10 -6.15
C ARG A 55 -5.96 14.94 -5.22
N ARG A 56 -4.67 14.70 -5.02
CA ARG A 56 -4.20 13.58 -4.18
C ARG A 56 -4.48 13.77 -2.69
N LEU A 57 -4.31 14.97 -2.16
CA LEU A 57 -4.68 15.25 -0.78
C LEU A 57 -6.19 15.08 -0.56
N ASN A 58 -7.01 15.46 -1.54
CA ASN A 58 -8.45 15.21 -1.51
C ASN A 58 -8.77 13.71 -1.57
N ASP A 59 -8.14 12.96 -2.48
CA ASP A 59 -8.34 11.50 -2.61
C ASP A 59 -7.97 10.76 -1.31
N LEU A 60 -6.83 11.13 -0.70
CA LEU A 60 -6.35 10.56 0.56
C LEU A 60 -7.25 10.93 1.75
N THR A 61 -7.80 12.15 1.75
CA THR A 61 -8.75 12.59 2.78
C THR A 61 -10.09 11.87 2.64
N ALA A 62 -10.61 11.75 1.40
CA ALA A 62 -11.83 11.01 1.10
C ALA A 62 -11.70 9.51 1.43
N SER A 63 -10.49 8.95 1.33
CA SER A 63 -10.18 7.56 1.71
C SER A 63 -9.92 7.38 3.21
N ASN A 64 -10.12 8.42 4.04
CA ASN A 64 -9.84 8.39 5.48
C ASN A 64 -8.39 8.01 5.83
N LEU A 65 -7.42 8.31 4.96
CA LEU A 65 -5.99 8.11 5.25
C LEU A 65 -5.35 9.38 5.82
N LEU A 66 -5.89 10.53 5.44
CA LEU A 66 -5.54 11.83 6.01
C LEU A 66 -6.80 12.52 6.52
N VAL A 67 -6.65 13.39 7.52
CA VAL A 67 -7.68 14.33 7.93
C VAL A 67 -7.17 15.75 7.76
N ARG A 68 -7.99 16.59 7.13
CA ARG A 68 -7.70 18.01 6.94
C ARG A 68 -8.22 18.79 8.14
N GLN A 69 -7.33 19.44 8.87
CA GLN A 69 -7.66 20.21 10.08
C GLN A 69 -7.25 21.67 9.94
N PRO A 70 -8.10 22.64 10.32
CA PRO A 70 -7.70 24.04 10.36
C PRO A 70 -6.69 24.26 11.49
N TYR A 71 -5.62 25.00 11.22
CA TYR A 71 -4.68 25.47 12.25
C TYR A 71 -4.68 27.00 12.39
N GLN A 72 -5.34 27.69 11.47
CA GLN A 72 -5.52 29.14 11.48
C GLN A 72 -6.88 29.45 10.85
N HIS A 73 -7.65 30.35 11.45
CA HIS A 73 -8.99 30.70 10.97
C HIS A 73 -9.06 31.99 10.13
N ASN A 74 -8.05 32.87 10.23
CA ASN A 74 -8.02 34.12 9.47
C ASN A 74 -6.59 34.54 9.07
N PRO A 75 -6.18 34.40 7.78
CA PRO A 75 -6.88 33.64 6.75
C PRO A 75 -6.95 32.13 7.10
N PRO A 76 -7.95 31.38 6.62
CA PRO A 76 -8.05 29.94 6.84
C PRO A 76 -6.82 29.20 6.32
N ARG A 77 -6.15 28.44 7.19
CA ARG A 77 -5.05 27.55 6.82
C ARG A 77 -5.27 26.17 7.40
N PHE A 78 -4.81 25.16 6.67
CA PHE A 78 -5.08 23.77 6.96
C PHE A 78 -3.80 22.95 6.96
N GLU A 79 -3.81 21.93 7.80
CA GLU A 79 -2.82 20.87 7.87
C GLU A 79 -3.50 19.52 7.60
N TYR A 80 -2.71 18.55 7.14
CA TYR A 80 -3.12 17.19 6.87
C TYR A 80 -2.45 16.27 7.88
N HIS A 81 -3.25 15.52 8.63
CA HIS A 81 -2.75 14.61 9.66
C HIS A 81 -3.10 13.18 9.28
N LEU A 82 -2.20 12.24 9.58
CA LEU A 82 -2.47 10.82 9.44
C LEU A 82 -3.58 10.40 10.42
N THR A 83 -4.61 9.76 9.88
CA THR A 83 -5.62 9.03 10.66
C THR A 83 -5.03 7.72 11.19
N GLU A 84 -5.80 6.96 11.97
CA GLU A 84 -5.42 5.60 12.36
C GLU A 84 -5.16 4.71 11.13
N ALA A 85 -6.12 4.64 10.20
CA ALA A 85 -5.96 3.91 8.94
C ALA A 85 -4.77 4.39 8.11
N GLY A 86 -4.47 5.71 8.12
CA GLY A 86 -3.27 6.25 7.50
C GLY A 86 -1.97 5.77 8.14
N ARG A 87 -1.94 5.66 9.48
CA ARG A 87 -0.77 5.16 10.23
C ARG A 87 -0.53 3.67 10.00
N ASP A 88 -1.60 2.89 9.81
CA ASP A 88 -1.51 1.46 9.52
C ASP A 88 -0.83 1.15 8.17
N LEU A 89 -0.67 2.13 7.29
CA LEU A 89 0.11 1.99 6.05
C LEU A 89 1.62 2.09 6.24
N ARG A 90 2.11 2.41 7.46
CA ARG A 90 3.55 2.52 7.72
C ARG A 90 4.33 1.26 7.31
N PRO A 91 3.89 0.01 7.62
CA PRO A 91 4.60 -1.19 7.20
C PRO A 91 4.71 -1.34 5.67
N VAL A 92 3.69 -0.88 4.93
CA VAL A 92 3.70 -0.89 3.46
C VAL A 92 4.79 0.03 2.92
N ILE A 93 4.88 1.26 3.44
CA ILE A 93 5.91 2.24 3.08
C ILE A 93 7.32 1.71 3.39
N LEU A 94 7.51 1.14 4.58
CA LEU A 94 8.80 0.58 5.00
C LEU A 94 9.22 -0.60 4.12
N THR A 95 8.29 -1.51 3.80
CA THR A 95 8.59 -2.66 2.94
C THR A 95 8.94 -2.22 1.52
N LEU A 96 8.22 -1.22 0.98
CA LEU A 96 8.54 -0.64 -0.32
C LEU A 96 9.90 0.06 -0.32
N MET A 97 10.25 0.78 0.75
CA MET A 97 11.55 1.40 0.95
C MET A 97 12.68 0.36 0.93
N ALA A 98 12.54 -0.73 1.68
CA ALA A 98 13.56 -1.79 1.72
C ALA A 98 13.72 -2.49 0.36
N TRP A 99 12.63 -2.75 -0.35
CA TRP A 99 12.70 -3.27 -1.72
C TRP A 99 13.44 -2.30 -2.65
N GLY A 100 13.10 -1.00 -2.59
CA GLY A 100 13.77 0.04 -3.37
C GLY A 100 15.27 0.15 -3.05
N ALA A 101 15.64 0.11 -1.77
CA ALA A 101 17.03 0.13 -1.32
C ALA A 101 17.87 -1.03 -1.89
N LYS A 102 17.24 -2.20 -2.07
CA LYS A 102 17.88 -3.41 -2.59
C LYS A 102 17.98 -3.44 -4.10
N HIS A 103 16.98 -2.91 -4.81
CA HIS A 103 16.82 -3.15 -6.26
C HIS A 103 16.85 -1.90 -7.15
N ALA A 104 16.65 -0.70 -6.59
CA ALA A 104 16.69 0.55 -7.35
C ALA A 104 18.04 1.24 -7.18
N GLU A 105 18.67 1.64 -8.29
CA GLU A 105 19.94 2.38 -8.26
C GLU A 105 19.78 3.75 -7.58
N GLY A 106 20.82 4.21 -6.86
CA GLY A 106 20.83 5.52 -6.20
C GLY A 106 19.99 5.66 -4.92
N SER A 107 19.30 4.58 -4.50
CA SER A 107 18.36 4.55 -3.36
C SER A 107 19.00 4.42 -1.96
N LYS A 108 20.32 4.18 -1.87
CA LYS A 108 21.04 3.92 -0.60
C LYS A 108 21.19 5.14 0.34
N LYS A 109 20.49 6.24 0.07
CA LYS A 109 20.59 7.49 0.84
C LYS A 109 19.67 7.53 2.06
N VAL A 110 18.70 6.62 2.16
CA VAL A 110 17.75 6.53 3.27
C VAL A 110 17.54 5.07 3.62
N TYR A 111 17.63 4.75 4.92
CA TYR A 111 17.34 3.43 5.46
C TYR A 111 16.67 3.56 6.82
N LEU A 112 15.92 2.53 7.22
CA LEU A 112 15.40 2.42 8.57
C LEU A 112 16.54 1.99 9.49
N ALA A 113 16.79 2.75 10.55
CA ALA A 113 17.75 2.41 11.60
C ALA A 113 17.01 2.15 12.91
N ASP A 114 17.60 1.32 13.76
CA ASP A 114 17.19 1.23 15.16
C ASP A 114 17.72 2.47 15.90
N GLU A 115 16.83 3.21 16.56
CA GLU A 115 17.16 4.51 17.18
C GLU A 115 18.18 4.37 18.33
N HIS A 116 18.25 3.22 19.00
CA HIS A 116 19.13 3.01 20.15
C HIS A 116 20.54 2.61 19.72
N THR A 117 20.66 1.85 18.63
CA THR A 117 21.94 1.32 18.14
C THR A 117 22.49 2.08 16.95
N GLY A 118 21.64 2.78 16.19
CA GLY A 118 21.97 3.41 14.91
C GLY A 118 22.12 2.43 13.74
N GLU A 119 21.96 1.12 13.98
CA GLU A 119 22.20 0.09 12.98
C GLU A 119 21.03 -0.06 12.01
N PRO A 120 21.29 -0.39 10.72
CA PRO A 120 20.22 -0.66 9.75
C PRO A 120 19.32 -1.81 10.16
N VAL A 121 18.01 -1.61 10.03
CA VAL A 121 16.99 -2.63 10.33
C VAL A 121 16.80 -3.57 9.15
N ALA A 122 16.98 -4.87 9.40
CA ALA A 122 16.49 -5.92 8.51
C ALA A 122 14.98 -6.12 8.75
N LEU A 123 14.16 -5.67 7.80
CA LEU A 123 12.71 -5.82 7.90
C LEU A 123 12.28 -7.28 7.74
N ALA A 124 11.42 -7.73 8.66
CA ALA A 124 10.70 -9.00 8.58
C ALA A 124 9.23 -8.78 8.89
N LEU A 125 8.36 -9.57 8.27
CA LEU A 125 6.97 -9.69 8.70
C LEU A 125 6.91 -10.78 9.76
N VAL A 126 6.20 -10.52 10.86
CA VAL A 126 6.09 -11.43 12.00
C VAL A 126 4.63 -11.73 12.27
N ASP A 127 4.28 -12.99 12.46
CA ASP A 127 2.96 -13.37 12.99
C ASP A 127 2.94 -13.02 14.48
N THR A 128 2.12 -12.02 14.83
CA THR A 128 2.05 -11.50 16.20
C THR A 128 1.43 -12.49 17.19
N ASN A 129 0.73 -13.53 16.73
CA ASN A 129 0.19 -14.55 17.61
C ASN A 129 1.27 -15.52 18.10
N THR A 130 2.26 -15.81 17.25
CA THR A 130 3.32 -16.79 17.54
C THR A 130 4.69 -16.16 17.78
N GLY A 131 4.88 -14.90 17.40
CA GLY A 131 6.16 -14.19 17.42
C GLY A 131 7.15 -14.66 16.35
N ARG A 132 6.72 -15.51 15.40
CA ARG A 132 7.60 -16.09 14.39
C ARG A 132 7.60 -15.28 13.09
N PRO A 133 8.73 -15.21 12.37
CA PRO A 133 8.76 -14.64 11.03
C PRO A 133 7.79 -15.36 10.08
N ILE A 134 7.11 -14.58 9.24
CA ILE A 134 6.25 -15.11 8.17
C ILE A 134 7.13 -15.56 7.02
N THR A 135 7.15 -16.88 6.78
CA THR A 135 7.92 -17.55 5.73
C THR A 135 7.00 -18.36 4.82
N ALA A 136 7.46 -18.69 3.60
CA ALA A 136 6.69 -19.53 2.66
C ALA A 136 6.57 -21.00 3.10
N ASP A 137 7.46 -21.43 4.01
CA ASP A 137 7.49 -22.79 4.54
C ASP A 137 6.49 -22.97 5.68
N ASP A 138 6.40 -21.96 6.57
CA ASP A 138 5.57 -22.03 7.78
C ASP A 138 4.18 -21.36 7.61
N HIS A 139 4.00 -20.52 6.59
CA HIS A 139 2.76 -19.78 6.37
C HIS A 139 2.23 -19.99 4.95
N ARG A 140 0.92 -20.25 4.83
CA ARG A 140 0.25 -20.42 3.53
C ARG A 140 -1.05 -19.63 3.47
N LEU A 141 -1.28 -19.00 2.31
CA LEU A 141 -2.55 -18.37 2.01
C LEU A 141 -3.64 -19.44 1.91
N ARG A 142 -4.70 -19.26 2.68
CA ARG A 142 -5.90 -20.11 2.65
C ARG A 142 -7.02 -19.33 1.97
N ILE A 143 -7.62 -19.94 0.96
CA ILE A 143 -8.83 -19.41 0.32
C ILE A 143 -10.02 -19.88 1.13
N SER A 144 -10.90 -18.95 1.48
CA SER A 144 -12.14 -19.25 2.19
C SER A 144 -13.08 -20.09 1.31
N PRO A 145 -13.88 -21.02 1.87
CA PRO A 145 -14.80 -21.85 1.08
C PRO A 145 -15.86 -21.07 0.28
N ASP A 146 -16.15 -19.84 0.68
CA ASP A 146 -17.13 -18.93 0.07
C ASP A 146 -16.51 -17.95 -0.94
N ALA A 147 -15.22 -18.11 -1.28
CA ALA A 147 -14.58 -17.24 -2.26
C ALA A 147 -15.14 -17.48 -3.68
N ASP A 148 -15.01 -16.47 -4.53
CA ASP A 148 -15.48 -16.56 -5.91
C ASP A 148 -14.67 -17.60 -6.74
N PRO A 149 -15.25 -18.15 -7.83
CA PRO A 149 -14.59 -19.17 -8.64
C PRO A 149 -13.22 -18.75 -9.19
N LEU A 150 -13.02 -17.47 -9.49
CA LEU A 150 -11.75 -16.95 -9.99
C LEU A 150 -10.68 -16.97 -8.89
N THR A 151 -11.03 -16.65 -7.66
CA THR A 151 -10.11 -16.74 -6.51
C THR A 151 -9.71 -18.18 -6.22
N HIS A 152 -10.64 -19.14 -6.27
CA HIS A 152 -10.32 -20.57 -6.17
C HIS A 152 -9.38 -21.03 -7.28
N TRP A 153 -9.70 -20.68 -8.53
CA TRP A 153 -8.88 -21.01 -9.68
C TRP A 153 -7.45 -20.47 -9.58
N ARG A 154 -7.28 -19.20 -9.19
CA ARG A 154 -5.96 -18.58 -8.97
C ARG A 154 -5.12 -19.39 -7.98
N ALA A 155 -5.75 -19.86 -6.90
CA ALA A 155 -5.05 -20.60 -5.86
C ALA A 155 -4.70 -22.04 -6.28
N GLU A 156 -5.59 -22.72 -7.00
CA GLU A 156 -5.37 -24.07 -7.52
C GLU A 156 -4.27 -24.10 -8.58
N THR A 157 -4.40 -23.27 -9.62
CA THR A 157 -3.41 -23.15 -10.70
C THR A 157 -2.04 -22.77 -10.14
N GLY A 158 -1.99 -21.83 -9.20
CA GLY A 158 -0.74 -21.47 -8.52
C GLY A 158 -0.11 -22.62 -7.72
N ARG A 159 -0.92 -23.53 -7.14
CA ARG A 159 -0.42 -24.72 -6.43
C ARG A 159 0.13 -25.76 -7.41
N ALA A 160 -0.60 -26.07 -8.48
CA ALA A 160 -0.18 -27.01 -9.51
C ALA A 160 1.20 -26.64 -10.08
N HIS A 161 1.39 -25.37 -10.47
CA HIS A 161 2.68 -24.89 -10.97
C HIS A 161 3.83 -25.04 -9.97
N ARG A 162 3.60 -24.77 -8.68
CA ARG A 162 4.64 -24.94 -7.64
C ARG A 162 5.01 -26.39 -7.39
N GLN A 163 4.11 -27.33 -7.67
CA GLN A 163 4.34 -28.77 -7.53
C GLN A 163 4.94 -29.39 -8.81
N GLY A 164 5.17 -28.59 -9.85
CA GLY A 164 5.66 -29.07 -11.14
C GLY A 164 4.60 -29.81 -11.96
N ASP A 165 3.32 -29.68 -11.60
CA ASP A 165 2.22 -30.25 -12.37
C ASP A 165 1.90 -29.34 -13.57
N ALA A 166 1.92 -29.92 -14.76
CA ALA A 166 1.64 -29.23 -16.02
C ALA A 166 0.13 -29.03 -16.28
N LEU A 167 -0.74 -29.75 -15.55
CA LEU A 167 -2.18 -29.66 -15.72
C LEU A 167 -2.76 -28.58 -14.80
N ALA A 168 -2.74 -27.33 -15.25
CA ALA A 168 -3.50 -26.26 -14.61
C ALA A 168 -5.01 -26.50 -14.75
N SER A 169 -5.79 -26.16 -13.71
CA SER A 169 -7.25 -26.13 -13.81
C SER A 169 -7.67 -25.25 -15.00
N PRO A 170 -8.68 -25.64 -15.79
CA PRO A 170 -9.17 -24.82 -16.90
C PRO A 170 -9.64 -23.46 -16.39
N LEU A 171 -9.49 -22.41 -17.22
CA LEU A 171 -9.92 -21.06 -16.87
C LEU A 171 -11.42 -21.05 -16.49
N PRO A 172 -11.81 -20.38 -15.40
CA PRO A 172 -13.21 -20.25 -15.04
C PRO A 172 -13.91 -19.43 -16.13
N SER A 173 -15.14 -19.80 -16.48
CA SER A 173 -15.93 -19.04 -17.45
C SER A 173 -16.10 -17.61 -16.94
N GLN A 174 -15.86 -16.61 -17.80
CA GLN A 174 -16.24 -15.24 -17.49
C GLN A 174 -17.78 -15.19 -17.48
N ALA A 175 -18.39 -15.31 -16.30
CA ALA A 175 -19.79 -14.94 -16.17
C ALA A 175 -19.88 -13.44 -16.41
N SER A 176 -20.62 -13.04 -17.43
CA SER A 176 -20.84 -11.65 -17.84
C SER A 176 -21.25 -10.82 -16.64
N ALA A 177 -20.37 -9.92 -16.21
CA ALA A 177 -20.72 -8.83 -15.32
C ALA A 177 -21.40 -7.73 -16.15
N GLU A 178 -22.57 -8.04 -16.70
CA GLU A 178 -23.51 -7.09 -17.26
C GLU A 178 -24.88 -7.41 -16.66
N ASP A 179 -25.21 -6.67 -15.59
CA ASP A 179 -26.54 -6.12 -15.29
C ASP A 179 -26.39 -5.01 -14.22
#